data_AF-A0AAE3LX29-F1
#
_entry.id   AF-A0AAE3LX29-F1
#
_cell.length_a   1.000
_cell.length_b   1.000
_cell.length_c   1.000
_cell.angle_alpha   90.00
_cell.angle_beta   90.00
_cell.angle_gamma   90.00
#
_symmetry.space_group_name_H-M   'P 1'
#
loop_
_entity.id
_entity.type
_entity.pdbx_description
1 polymer ?
#
loop_
_entity_poly.entity_id
_entity_poly.type
_entity_poly.pdbx_seq_one_letter_code
_entity_poly.pdbx_strand_id
1 'polypeptide(L)'
;MAEVDALERGNRVTHMFGLHAQNGKRVLDVIYDLVGPNVDGLAIHRAALFDALWQAMQTRNGITHVTAADVTSVRQNTDSIEVFTTTHDVHGPFDLCIDSAGAASPLSPIKAKPLGYGAIWGTSIGPKRTFQSTTSASATSKPHR
;
A
#
# COMPACT_ATOMS: atom_id res chain seq x y z
N MET A 1 -5.54 6.99 18.20
CA MET A 1 -6.52 5.91 18.01
C MET A 1 -6.15 5.03 16.81
N ALA A 2 -6.06 5.58 15.59
CA ALA A 2 -5.63 4.84 14.39
C ALA A 2 -4.30 4.08 14.57
N GLU A 3 -3.31 4.77 15.13
CA GLU A 3 -1.98 4.22 15.38
C GLU A 3 -2.03 3.04 16.35
N VAL A 4 -2.79 3.17 17.45
CA VAL A 4 -2.96 2.10 18.45
C VAL A 4 -3.63 0.87 17.81
N ASP A 5 -4.70 1.08 17.04
CA ASP A 5 -5.40 0.00 16.34
C ASP A 5 -4.52 -0.71 15.30
N ALA A 6 -3.71 0.05 14.56
CA ALA A 6 -2.74 -0.53 13.62
C ALA A 6 -1.64 -1.32 14.33
N LEU A 7 -1.11 -0.81 15.44
CA LEU A 7 -0.08 -1.49 16.24
C LEU A 7 -0.61 -2.79 16.86
N GLU A 8 -1.89 -2.83 17.29
CA GLU A 8 -2.52 -4.03 17.84
C GLU A 8 -2.79 -5.12 16.79
N ARG A 9 -3.03 -4.72 15.53
CA ARG A 9 -3.34 -5.64 14.42
C ARG A 9 -2.13 -6.01 13.57
N GLY A 10 -0.95 -5.49 13.90
CA GLY A 10 0.30 -5.76 13.21
C GLY A 10 1.33 -6.44 14.10
N ASN A 11 2.43 -6.85 13.49
CA ASN A 11 3.62 -7.33 14.19
C ASN A 11 4.79 -6.41 13.89
N ARG A 12 5.55 -6.06 14.94
CA ARG A 12 6.80 -5.31 14.82
C ARG A 12 7.83 -6.13 14.03
N VAL A 13 8.51 -5.51 13.07
CA VAL A 13 9.55 -6.11 12.24
C VAL A 13 10.81 -5.25 12.30
N THR A 14 11.88 -5.81 12.82
CA THR A 14 13.20 -5.16 12.88
C THR A 14 14.08 -5.50 11.68
N HIS A 15 13.84 -6.66 11.05
CA HIS A 15 14.66 -7.19 9.96
C HIS A 15 13.81 -7.96 8.95
N MET A 16 13.91 -7.63 7.66
CA MET A 16 13.38 -8.43 6.56
C MET A 16 14.53 -9.09 5.81
N PHE A 17 14.58 -10.43 5.88
CA PHE A 17 15.65 -11.23 5.30
C PHE A 17 15.10 -12.26 4.31
N GLY A 18 15.66 -12.29 3.10
CA GLY A 18 15.24 -13.17 2.02
C GLY A 18 16.44 -13.77 1.29
N LEU A 19 16.40 -15.08 1.08
CA LEU A 19 17.44 -15.86 0.40
C LEU A 19 16.91 -16.46 -0.90
N HIS A 20 17.76 -16.54 -1.91
CA HIS A 20 17.46 -17.27 -3.13
C HIS A 20 17.50 -18.77 -2.87
N ALA A 21 16.41 -19.46 -3.19
CA ALA A 21 16.19 -20.88 -2.89
C ALA A 21 17.37 -21.79 -3.25
N GLN A 22 17.91 -21.61 -4.46
CA GLN A 22 18.78 -22.59 -5.10
C GLN A 22 20.25 -22.38 -4.73
N ASN A 23 20.67 -21.15 -4.42
CA ASN A 23 22.08 -20.83 -4.23
C ASN A 23 22.37 -20.01 -2.96
N GLY A 24 21.36 -19.77 -2.11
CA GLY A 24 21.50 -19.09 -0.83
C GLY A 24 21.94 -17.63 -0.94
N LYS A 25 21.96 -17.03 -2.14
CA LYS A 25 22.29 -15.61 -2.30
C LYS A 25 21.25 -14.76 -1.59
N ARG A 26 21.69 -13.73 -0.87
CA ARG A 26 20.79 -12.74 -0.27
C ARG A 26 20.09 -11.95 -1.37
N VAL A 27 18.75 -11.94 -1.32
CA VAL A 27 17.89 -11.20 -2.26
C VAL A 27 17.24 -10.00 -1.56
N LEU A 28 17.04 -10.09 -0.24
CA LEU A 28 16.51 -9.02 0.59
C LEU A 28 17.22 -9.07 1.95
N ASP A 29 17.71 -7.92 2.42
CA ASP A 29 18.39 -7.80 3.72
C ASP A 29 18.18 -6.36 4.21
N VAL A 30 17.08 -6.11 4.91
CA VAL A 30 16.66 -4.77 5.34
C VAL A 30 16.50 -4.74 6.86
N ILE A 31 17.40 -4.03 7.53
CA ILE A 31 17.38 -3.81 8.98
C ILE A 31 16.88 -2.38 9.23
N TYR A 32 15.84 -2.24 10.06
CA TYR A 32 15.16 -0.95 10.28
C TYR A 32 15.88 -0.04 11.29
N ASP A 33 16.69 -0.59 12.20
CA ASP A 33 17.42 0.17 13.22
C ASP A 33 18.53 1.08 12.63
N LEU A 34 18.92 0.85 11.37
CA LEU A 34 19.85 1.70 10.62
C LEU A 34 19.29 3.10 10.36
N VAL A 35 17.96 3.27 10.44
CA VAL A 35 17.28 4.57 10.29
C VAL A 35 17.22 5.32 11.62
N GLY A 36 17.33 4.61 12.75
CA GLY A 36 17.34 5.17 14.10
C GLY A 36 17.03 4.10 15.16
N PRO A 37 17.41 4.31 16.43
CA PRO A 37 17.40 3.28 17.47
C PRO A 37 16.01 2.73 17.85
N ASN A 38 14.93 3.39 17.40
CA ASN A 38 13.54 3.01 17.70
C ASN A 38 12.68 2.94 16.43
N VAL A 39 13.31 2.68 15.27
CA VAL A 39 12.59 2.55 14.00
C VAL A 39 12.37 1.09 13.68
N ASP A 40 11.13 0.71 13.47
CA ASP A 40 10.72 -0.64 13.11
C ASP A 40 9.68 -0.59 11.99
N GLY A 41 9.66 -1.64 11.18
CA GLY A 41 8.54 -1.90 10.27
C GLY A 41 7.33 -2.47 11.03
N LEU A 42 6.14 -2.27 10.47
CA LEU A 42 4.91 -2.90 10.95
C LEU A 42 4.40 -3.87 9.87
N ALA A 43 4.53 -5.18 10.13
CA ALA A 43 3.90 -6.20 9.31
C ALA A 43 2.43 -6.30 9.67
N ILE A 44 1.57 -5.73 8.83
CA ILE A 44 0.12 -5.68 9.03
C ILE A 44 -0.60 -6.12 7.77
N HIS A 45 -1.75 -6.78 7.94
CA HIS A 45 -2.62 -7.09 6.81
C HIS A 45 -3.16 -5.80 6.18
N ARG A 46 -3.09 -5.66 4.86
CA ARG A 46 -3.48 -4.43 4.15
C ARG A 46 -4.90 -3.96 4.50
N ALA A 47 -5.84 -4.89 4.64
CA ALA A 47 -7.21 -4.54 5.02
C ALA A 47 -7.32 -3.99 6.45
N ALA A 48 -6.51 -4.47 7.40
CA ALA A 48 -6.51 -3.94 8.76
C ALA A 48 -5.93 -2.52 8.83
N LEU A 49 -4.90 -2.24 8.02
CA LEU A 49 -4.37 -0.89 7.87
C LEU A 49 -5.43 0.08 7.33
N PHE A 50 -6.15 -0.31 6.28
CA PHE A 50 -7.20 0.54 5.71
C PHE A 50 -8.38 0.72 6.66
N ASP A 51 -8.79 -0.31 7.39
CA ASP A 51 -9.82 -0.20 8.42
C ASP A 51 -9.39 0.81 9.51
N ALA A 52 -8.17 0.69 10.05
CA ALA A 52 -7.66 1.63 11.05
C ALA A 52 -7.66 3.09 10.56
N LEU A 53 -7.24 3.33 9.32
CA LEU A 53 -7.27 4.64 8.68
C LEU A 53 -8.70 5.15 8.45
N TRP A 54 -9.60 4.26 8.02
CA TRP A 54 -11.02 4.55 7.82
C TRP A 54 -11.71 4.96 9.13
N GLN A 55 -11.50 4.19 10.20
CA GLN A 55 -12.01 4.53 11.54
C GLN A 55 -11.47 5.89 12.00
N ALA A 56 -10.19 6.16 11.78
CA ALA A 56 -9.58 7.45 12.12
C ALA A 56 -10.23 8.62 11.38
N MET A 57 -10.47 8.48 10.08
CA MET A 57 -11.14 9.48 9.26
C MET A 57 -12.55 9.77 9.78
N GLN A 58 -13.32 8.74 10.14
CA GLN A 58 -14.68 8.89 10.68
C GLN A 58 -14.74 9.72 11.97
N THR A 59 -13.66 9.76 12.76
CA THR A 59 -13.63 10.59 13.99
C THR A 59 -13.30 12.06 13.75
N ARG A 60 -13.00 12.45 12.50
CA ARG A 60 -12.62 13.83 12.16
C ARG A 60 -13.80 14.60 11.59
N ASN A 61 -13.91 15.86 12.01
CA ASN A 61 -14.90 16.78 11.47
C ASN A 61 -14.38 17.43 10.19
N GLY A 62 -15.29 17.83 9.30
CA GLY A 62 -14.95 18.56 8.07
C GLY A 62 -14.48 17.69 6.90
N ILE A 63 -14.59 16.36 7.01
CA ILE A 63 -14.32 15.43 5.91
C ILE A 63 -15.63 14.94 5.33
N THR A 64 -15.90 15.29 4.08
CA THR A 64 -16.99 14.68 3.30
C THR A 64 -16.42 13.49 2.54
N HIS A 65 -16.91 12.29 2.84
CA HIS A 65 -16.53 11.07 2.13
C HIS A 65 -17.62 10.64 1.17
N VAL A 66 -17.28 10.50 -0.10
CA VAL A 66 -18.19 10.08 -1.17
C VAL A 66 -17.67 8.76 -1.76
N THR A 67 -18.50 7.72 -1.71
CA THR A 67 -18.22 6.41 -2.32
C THR A 67 -18.90 6.29 -3.68
N ALA A 68 -18.52 5.26 -4.44
CA ALA A 68 -19.05 5.02 -5.79
C ALA A 68 -18.89 6.22 -6.74
N ALA A 69 -17.89 7.07 -6.49
CA ALA A 69 -17.54 8.23 -7.29
C ALA A 69 -16.22 7.96 -8.02
N ASP A 70 -16.29 7.13 -9.06
CA ASP A 70 -15.11 6.80 -9.87
C ASP A 70 -14.70 8.03 -10.69
N VAL A 71 -13.63 8.71 -10.25
CA VAL A 71 -13.11 9.91 -10.91
C VAL A 71 -12.51 9.54 -12.26
N THR A 72 -12.84 10.30 -13.30
CA THR A 72 -12.33 10.10 -14.67
C THR A 72 -11.39 11.21 -15.11
N SER A 73 -11.67 12.44 -14.72
CA SER A 73 -10.89 13.61 -15.10
C SER A 73 -11.07 14.76 -14.11
N VAL A 74 -10.18 15.73 -14.20
CA VAL A 74 -10.27 17.00 -13.47
C VAL A 74 -10.12 18.16 -14.45
N ARG A 75 -10.84 19.25 -14.21
CA ARG A 75 -10.68 20.50 -14.95
C ARG A 75 -10.20 21.58 -13.98
N GLN A 76 -9.02 22.11 -14.24
CA GLN A 76 -8.50 23.27 -13.55
C GLN A 76 -8.90 24.54 -14.32
N ASN A 77 -9.67 25.40 -13.66
CA ASN A 77 -10.01 26.75 -14.09
C ASN A 77 -9.04 27.75 -13.43
N THR A 78 -9.23 29.05 -13.65
CA THR A 78 -8.35 30.11 -13.12
C THR A 78 -8.24 30.05 -11.58
N ASP A 79 -9.37 29.92 -10.89
CA ASP A 79 -9.44 29.98 -9.41
C ASP A 79 -10.14 28.75 -8.80
N SER A 80 -10.34 27.68 -9.58
CA SER A 80 -11.08 26.50 -9.09
C SER A 80 -10.74 25.23 -9.84
N ILE A 81 -11.05 24.10 -9.21
CA ILE A 81 -10.92 22.75 -9.77
C ILE A 81 -12.27 22.05 -9.68
N GLU A 82 -12.67 21.42 -10.78
CA GLU A 82 -13.84 20.55 -10.86
C GLU A 82 -13.39 19.12 -11.13
N VAL A 83 -14.05 18.15 -10.48
CA VAL A 83 -13.77 16.73 -10.59
C VAL A 83 -14.96 16.05 -11.26
N PHE A 84 -14.71 15.24 -12.28
CA PHE A 84 -15.72 14.55 -13.07
C PHE A 84 -15.68 13.06 -12.80
N THR A 85 -16.85 12.43 -12.68
CA THR A 85 -16.99 10.99 -12.43
C THR A 85 -17.47 10.22 -13.66
N THR A 86 -17.44 8.89 -13.59
CA THR A 86 -18.03 8.00 -14.61
C THR A 86 -19.55 8.13 -14.74
N THR A 87 -20.22 8.58 -13.67
CA THR A 87 -21.67 8.85 -13.63
C THR A 87 -22.06 10.21 -14.24
N HIS A 88 -21.09 10.98 -14.73
CA HIS A 88 -21.23 12.36 -15.20
C HIS A 88 -21.56 13.38 -14.10
N ASP A 89 -21.33 13.03 -12.83
CA ASP A 89 -21.42 13.97 -11.74
C ASP A 89 -20.21 14.93 -11.76
N VAL A 90 -20.43 16.16 -11.28
CA VAL A 90 -19.41 17.19 -11.15
C VAL A 90 -19.30 17.59 -9.68
N HIS A 91 -18.10 17.45 -9.12
CA HIS A 91 -17.79 17.88 -7.75
C HIS A 91 -16.88 19.10 -7.77
N GLY A 92 -17.14 20.04 -6.85
CA GLY A 92 -16.41 21.31 -6.72
C GLY A 92 -17.36 22.51 -6.61
N PRO A 93 -16.85 23.74 -6.78
CA PRO A 93 -15.45 24.08 -7.03
C PRO A 93 -14.56 23.78 -5.82
N PHE A 94 -13.33 23.31 -6.06
CA PHE A 94 -12.29 23.13 -5.04
C PHE A 94 -11.06 23.98 -5.33
N ASP A 95 -10.32 24.36 -4.29
CA ASP A 95 -9.07 25.13 -4.45
C ASP A 95 -7.86 24.22 -4.77
N LEU A 96 -7.92 22.93 -4.39
CA LEU A 96 -6.84 21.96 -4.54
C LEU A 96 -7.40 20.55 -4.78
N CYS A 97 -6.79 19.82 -5.72
CA CYS A 97 -7.02 18.40 -5.93
C CYS A 97 -5.74 17.61 -5.65
N ILE A 98 -5.83 16.61 -4.78
CA ILE A 98 -4.74 15.68 -4.46
C ILE A 98 -5.08 14.33 -5.09
N ASP A 99 -4.33 13.91 -6.11
CA ASP A 99 -4.50 12.60 -6.70
C ASP A 99 -3.84 11.52 -5.83
N SER A 100 -4.68 10.67 -5.24
CA SER A 100 -4.27 9.48 -4.49
C SER A 100 -4.92 8.19 -5.03
N ALA A 101 -5.30 8.15 -6.32
CA ALA A 101 -5.95 6.98 -6.95
C ALA A 101 -4.98 5.82 -7.22
N GLY A 102 -3.68 6.02 -7.00
CA GLY A 102 -2.64 4.98 -7.07
C GLY A 102 -2.05 4.79 -8.48
N ALA A 103 -1.36 3.67 -8.68
CA ALA A 103 -0.52 3.43 -9.87
C ALA A 103 -1.29 3.39 -11.21
N ALA A 104 -2.61 3.20 -11.17
CA ALA A 104 -3.48 3.21 -12.34
C ALA A 104 -4.40 4.44 -12.37
N SER A 105 -4.02 5.52 -11.68
CA SER A 105 -4.80 6.76 -11.66
C SER A 105 -5.09 7.26 -13.09
N PRO A 106 -6.34 7.60 -13.41
CA PRO A 106 -6.68 8.20 -14.70
C PRO A 106 -6.15 9.63 -14.86
N LEU A 107 -5.76 10.27 -13.76
CA LEU A 107 -5.18 11.62 -13.75
C LEU A 107 -3.65 11.60 -13.89
N SER A 108 -3.02 10.45 -13.64
CA SER A 108 -1.57 10.34 -13.69
C SER A 108 -1.08 10.22 -15.13
N PRO A 109 -0.10 11.05 -15.55
CA PRO A 109 0.54 10.89 -16.86
C PRO A 109 1.52 9.71 -16.90
N ILE A 110 1.80 9.06 -15.76
CA ILE A 110 2.80 8.02 -15.63
C ILE A 110 2.31 6.74 -16.29
N LYS A 111 3.07 6.24 -17.27
CA LYS A 111 2.83 4.96 -17.94
C LYS A 111 3.73 3.89 -17.36
N ALA A 112 3.14 2.84 -16.79
CA ALA A 112 3.89 1.70 -16.28
C ALA A 112 4.56 0.93 -17.42
N LYS A 113 5.83 0.54 -17.20
CA LYS A 113 6.56 -0.36 -18.10
C LYS A 113 6.51 -1.79 -17.54
N PRO A 114 6.02 -2.78 -18.31
CA PRO A 114 6.05 -4.18 -17.88
C PRO A 114 7.48 -4.64 -17.57
N LEU A 115 7.64 -5.36 -16.48
CA LEU A 115 8.90 -5.99 -16.08
C LEU A 115 8.92 -7.44 -16.60
N GLY A 116 10.11 -7.96 -16.91
CA GLY A 116 10.30 -9.36 -17.34
C GLY A 116 10.15 -10.39 -16.22
N TYR A 117 9.74 -9.95 -15.02
CA TYR A 117 9.54 -10.76 -13.83
C TYR A 117 8.27 -10.29 -13.11
N GLY A 118 7.75 -11.16 -12.23
CA GLY A 118 6.59 -10.87 -11.40
C GLY A 118 6.71 -11.55 -10.03
N ALA A 119 5.85 -11.14 -9.10
CA ALA A 119 5.75 -11.73 -7.78
C ALA A 119 4.45 -12.54 -7.67
N ILE A 120 4.53 -13.74 -7.10
CA ILE A 120 3.37 -14.51 -6.67
C ILE A 120 3.22 -14.26 -5.17
N TRP A 121 2.02 -13.89 -4.75
CA TRP A 121 1.72 -13.59 -3.36
C TRP A 121 0.31 -14.09 -3.01
N GLY A 122 0.09 -14.30 -1.71
CA GLY A 122 -1.20 -14.76 -1.19
C GLY A 122 -1.14 -14.87 0.32
N THR A 123 -2.31 -14.89 0.94
CA THR A 123 -2.46 -15.14 2.38
C THR A 123 -2.57 -16.63 2.62
N SER A 124 -1.74 -17.19 3.49
CA SER A 124 -1.88 -18.58 3.93
C SER A 124 -2.61 -18.62 5.27
N ILE A 125 -3.55 -19.56 5.40
CA ILE A 125 -4.10 -19.96 6.70
C ILE A 125 -3.09 -20.96 7.27
N GLY A 126 -1.99 -20.44 7.81
CA GLY A 126 -1.05 -21.26 8.57
C GLY A 126 -1.61 -21.56 9.97
N PRO A 127 -1.24 -22.68 10.60
CA PRO A 127 -1.51 -22.86 12.04
C PRO A 127 -0.92 -21.67 12.82
N LYS A 128 -1.50 -21.32 13.98
CA LYS A 128 -0.94 -20.34 14.94
C LYS A 128 0.47 -20.78 15.35
N ARG A 129 1.46 -20.49 14.53
CA ARG A 129 2.86 -20.72 14.77
C ARG A 129 3.50 -19.35 14.61
N THR A 130 4.08 -18.86 15.70
CA THR A 130 4.85 -17.62 15.72
C THR A 130 5.80 -17.67 14.54
N PHE A 131 5.67 -16.70 13.62
CA PHE A 131 6.63 -16.52 12.54
C PHE A 131 7.96 -16.22 13.24
N GLN A 132 8.83 -17.22 13.33
CA GLN A 132 10.19 -17.01 13.79
C GLN A 132 10.82 -16.07 12.76
N SER A 133 11.47 -15.01 13.23
CA SER A 133 11.98 -13.87 12.47
C SER A 133 13.08 -14.20 11.44
N THR A 134 13.23 -15.46 11.07
CA THR A 134 14.05 -15.97 9.98
C THR A 134 13.19 -16.87 9.11
N THR A 135 12.62 -16.32 8.03
CA THR A 135 11.89 -17.11 7.02
C THR A 135 12.59 -16.99 5.68
N SER A 136 13.25 -18.07 5.26
CA SER A 136 13.76 -18.25 3.91
C SER A 136 12.60 -18.54 2.95
N ALA A 137 12.35 -17.68 1.96
CA ALA A 137 11.39 -17.91 0.89
C ALA A 137 12.09 -18.48 -0.35
N SER A 138 11.65 -19.64 -0.84
CA SER A 138 12.21 -20.26 -2.05
C SER A 138 11.46 -19.83 -3.32
N ALA A 139 12.11 -19.11 -4.24
CA ALA A 139 11.62 -18.88 -5.60
C ALA A 139 12.18 -19.93 -6.57
N THR A 140 11.31 -20.64 -7.28
CA THR A 140 11.68 -21.60 -8.33
C THR A 140 11.88 -20.87 -9.65
N SER A 141 13.10 -20.90 -10.20
CA SER A 141 13.37 -20.36 -11.55
C SER A 141 12.87 -21.32 -12.64
N LYS A 142 12.35 -20.75 -13.74
CA LYS A 142 11.93 -21.49 -14.94
C LYS A 142 13.17 -21.73 -15.82
N PRO A 143 13.36 -22.93 -16.41
CA PRO A 143 14.54 -23.19 -17.25
C PRO A 143 14.51 -22.33 -18.52
N HIS A 144 15.64 -21.73 -18.86
CA HIS A 144 15.88 -21.11 -20.16
C HIS A 144 16.10 -22.20 -21.22
N ARG A 145 15.53 -21.93 -22.39
CA ARG A 145 15.59 -22.76 -23.60
C ARG A 145 16.90 -22.53 -24.35
#